data_AF-A0A6I3GI28-F1
#
_entry.id   AF-A0A6I3GI28-F1
#
_cell.length_a   1.000
_cell.length_b   1.000
_cell.length_c   1.000
_cell.angle_alpha   90.00
_cell.angle_beta   90.00
_cell.angle_gamma   90.00
#
_symmetry.space_group_name_H-M   'P 1'
#
loop_
_entity.id
_entity.type
_entity.pdbx_description
1 polymer ?
#
loop_
_entity_poly.entity_id
_entity_poly.type
_entity_poly.pdbx_seq_one_letter_code
_entity_poly.pdbx_strand_id
1 'polypeptide(L)'
;MARRQLSFRSRRSSGRALALWAIFFILALAIAPPVKHYFTQRAQISALNAQLTNDHKALEAARQELLMWQDPEYVKSQARERLHFVLPGERQYIVTENGVTSDATATNKVANALTNGQPWYARLIASISETG
;
A
#
# COMPACT_ATOMS: atom_id res chain seq x y z
N MET A 1 -79.30 -41.17 25.34
CA MET A 1 -78.10 -41.62 24.60
C MET A 1 -77.82 -40.62 23.48
N ALA A 2 -76.74 -39.83 23.55
CA ALA A 2 -76.43 -38.79 22.57
C ALA A 2 -75.16 -39.17 21.79
N ARG A 3 -75.30 -39.48 20.49
CA ARG A 3 -74.17 -39.69 19.58
C ARG A 3 -73.58 -38.33 19.19
N ARG A 4 -72.41 -37.98 19.72
CA ARG A 4 -71.57 -36.89 19.19
C ARG A 4 -70.98 -37.34 17.86
N GLN A 5 -71.48 -36.77 16.77
CA GLN A 5 -70.83 -36.88 15.47
C GLN A 5 -69.73 -35.81 15.39
N LEU A 6 -68.47 -36.24 15.48
CA LEU A 6 -67.32 -35.40 15.17
C LEU A 6 -67.18 -35.34 13.65
N SER A 7 -67.62 -34.24 13.06
CA SER A 7 -67.44 -33.97 11.64
C SER A 7 -65.95 -33.70 11.36
N PHE A 8 -65.25 -34.66 10.77
CA PHE A 8 -63.93 -34.44 10.18
C PHE A 8 -64.10 -33.59 8.91
N ARG A 9 -63.99 -32.27 9.06
CA ARG A 9 -63.97 -31.35 7.93
C ARG A 9 -62.71 -31.63 7.11
N SER A 10 -62.90 -31.97 5.84
CA SER A 10 -61.85 -32.43 4.93
C SER A 10 -60.79 -31.36 4.72
N ARG A 11 -59.52 -31.73 5.01
CA ARG A 11 -58.30 -30.93 4.85
C ARG A 11 -57.89 -30.72 3.38
N ARG A 12 -58.83 -30.56 2.46
CA ARG A 12 -58.53 -30.29 1.04
C ARG A 12 -58.01 -28.87 0.80
N SER A 13 -58.33 -27.92 1.68
CA SER A 13 -57.76 -26.56 1.65
C SER A 13 -56.36 -26.49 2.28
N SER A 14 -56.07 -27.32 3.29
CA SER A 14 -54.77 -27.32 3.97
C SER A 14 -53.62 -27.75 3.05
N GLY A 15 -53.84 -28.70 2.15
CA GLY A 15 -52.79 -29.12 1.19
C GLY A 15 -52.38 -28.02 0.22
N ARG A 16 -53.35 -27.22 -0.27
CA ARG A 16 -53.06 -26.05 -1.13
C ARG A 16 -52.37 -24.93 -0.37
N ALA A 17 -52.80 -24.66 0.87
CA ALA A 17 -52.14 -23.69 1.72
C ALA A 17 -50.68 -24.08 2.03
N LEU A 18 -50.44 -25.37 2.29
CA LEU A 18 -49.10 -25.89 2.57
C LEU A 18 -48.20 -25.86 1.31
N ALA A 19 -48.76 -26.14 0.13
CA ALA A 19 -48.07 -25.99 -1.14
C ALA A 19 -47.72 -24.52 -1.44
N LEU A 20 -48.63 -23.58 -1.21
CA LEU A 20 -48.35 -22.15 -1.37
C LEU A 20 -47.23 -21.69 -0.43
N TRP A 21 -47.22 -22.16 0.82
CA TRP A 21 -46.18 -21.83 1.78
C TRP A 21 -44.81 -22.41 1.38
N ALA A 22 -44.79 -23.66 0.89
CA ALA A 22 -43.58 -24.29 0.37
C ALA A 22 -43.02 -23.53 -0.85
N ILE A 23 -43.88 -23.08 -1.77
CA ILE A 23 -43.48 -22.26 -2.92
C ILE A 23 -42.88 -20.93 -2.45
N PHE A 24 -43.53 -20.25 -1.50
CA PHE A 24 -43.03 -18.99 -0.97
C PHE A 24 -41.68 -19.15 -0.26
N PHE A 25 -41.51 -20.25 0.47
CA PHE A 25 -40.26 -20.60 1.13
C PHE A 25 -39.13 -20.86 0.11
N ILE A 26 -39.40 -21.66 -0.93
CA ILE A 26 -38.44 -21.91 -2.02
C ILE A 26 -38.08 -20.60 -2.73
N LEU A 27 -39.06 -19.73 -3.00
CA LEU A 27 -38.84 -18.42 -3.62
C LEU A 27 -37.97 -17.52 -2.74
N ALA A 28 -38.21 -17.50 -1.43
CA ALA A 28 -37.38 -16.75 -0.48
C ALA A 28 -35.93 -17.28 -0.43
N LEU A 29 -35.73 -18.60 -0.42
CA LEU A 29 -34.39 -19.20 -0.49
C LEU A 29 -33.68 -18.93 -1.82
N ALA A 30 -34.42 -18.88 -2.93
CA ALA A 30 -33.86 -18.56 -4.25
C ALA A 30 -33.43 -17.08 -4.36
N ILE A 31 -34.14 -16.17 -3.66
CA ILE A 31 -33.84 -14.72 -3.66
C ILE A 31 -32.74 -14.36 -2.65
N ALA A 32 -32.55 -15.16 -1.59
CA ALA A 32 -31.49 -14.92 -0.60
C ALA A 32 -30.07 -14.77 -1.20
N PRO A 33 -29.59 -15.66 -2.10
CA PRO A 33 -28.29 -15.47 -2.73
C PRO A 33 -28.13 -14.18 -3.56
N PRO A 34 -29.03 -13.80 -4.50
CA PRO A 34 -28.84 -12.61 -5.33
C PRO A 34 -28.82 -11.29 -4.56
N VAL A 35 -29.54 -11.18 -3.44
CA VAL A 35 -29.47 -9.96 -2.58
C VAL A 35 -28.05 -9.75 -2.05
N LYS A 36 -27.35 -10.83 -1.65
CA LYS A 36 -25.96 -10.75 -1.17
C LYS A 36 -25.01 -10.28 -2.28
N HIS A 37 -25.19 -10.75 -3.51
CA HIS A 37 -24.31 -10.40 -4.63
C HIS A 37 -24.41 -8.94 -5.07
N TYR A 38 -25.61 -8.34 -4.95
CA TYR A 38 -25.83 -6.94 -5.36
C TYR A 38 -25.06 -5.94 -4.49
N PHE A 39 -24.96 -6.21 -3.18
CA PHE A 39 -24.22 -5.34 -2.25
C PHE A 39 -22.70 -5.51 -2.35
N THR A 40 -22.21 -6.72 -2.63
CA THR A 40 -20.76 -6.97 -2.77
C THR A 40 -20.17 -6.35 -4.05
N GLN A 41 -20.94 -6.27 -5.14
CA GLN A 41 -20.46 -5.67 -6.39
C GLN A 41 -20.25 -4.15 -6.29
N ARG A 42 -21.08 -3.43 -5.52
CA ARG A 42 -20.93 -1.96 -5.40
C ARG A 42 -19.67 -1.54 -4.67
N ALA A 43 -19.28 -2.26 -3.62
CA ALA A 43 -18.04 -2.00 -2.89
C ALA A 43 -16.79 -2.31 -3.75
N GLN A 44 -16.87 -3.34 -4.59
CA GLN A 44 -15.80 -3.69 -5.53
C GLN A 44 -15.62 -2.62 -6.61
N ILE A 45 -16.71 -2.06 -7.16
CA ILE A 45 -16.63 -1.01 -8.18
C ILE A 45 -16.02 0.28 -7.63
N SER A 46 -16.36 0.69 -6.40
CA SER A 46 -15.76 1.89 -5.80
C SER A 46 -14.27 1.71 -5.50
N ALA A 47 -13.88 0.53 -5.02
CA ALA A 47 -12.47 0.21 -4.75
C ALA A 47 -11.65 0.17 -6.05
N LEU A 48 -12.20 -0.43 -7.12
CA LEU A 48 -11.52 -0.55 -8.41
C LEU A 48 -11.35 0.81 -9.10
N ASN A 49 -12.35 1.70 -9.03
CA ASN A 49 -12.26 3.06 -9.55
C ASN A 49 -11.25 3.93 -8.77
N ALA A 50 -11.19 3.77 -7.45
CA ALA A 50 -10.20 4.45 -6.62
C ALA A 50 -8.78 4.00 -6.99
N GLN A 51 -8.59 2.71 -7.24
CA GLN A 51 -7.31 2.16 -7.67
C GLN A 51 -6.89 2.70 -9.05
N LEU A 52 -7.79 2.69 -10.03
CA LEU A 52 -7.53 3.26 -11.36
C LEU A 52 -7.12 4.74 -11.29
N THR A 53 -7.78 5.53 -10.44
CA THR A 53 -7.47 6.96 -10.29
C THR A 53 -6.08 7.17 -9.69
N ASN A 54 -5.69 6.35 -8.71
CA ASN A 54 -4.37 6.42 -8.09
C ASN A 54 -3.27 5.99 -9.06
N ASP A 55 -3.49 4.93 -9.84
CA ASP A 55 -2.54 4.42 -10.82
C ASP A 55 -2.31 5.44 -11.95
N HIS A 56 -3.37 6.10 -12.42
CA HIS A 56 -3.25 7.20 -13.40
C HIS A 56 -2.44 8.38 -12.85
N LYS A 57 -2.70 8.81 -11.61
CA LYS A 57 -1.93 9.89 -10.97
C LYS A 57 -0.44 9.55 -10.83
N ALA A 58 -0.14 8.31 -10.43
CA ALA A 58 1.24 7.85 -10.30
C ALA A 58 1.96 7.84 -11.66
N LEU A 59 1.26 7.40 -12.72
CA LEU A 59 1.79 7.39 -14.08
C LEU A 59 2.01 8.81 -14.63
N GLU A 60 1.09 9.74 -14.36
CA GLU A 60 1.26 11.15 -14.73
C GLU A 60 2.44 11.80 -14.02
N ALA A 61 2.58 11.58 -12.71
CA ALA A 61 3.71 12.08 -11.93
C ALA A 61 5.05 11.52 -12.44
N ALA A 62 5.12 10.20 -12.68
CA ALA A 62 6.31 9.56 -13.23
C ALA A 62 6.64 10.07 -14.64
N ARG A 63 5.62 10.35 -15.47
CA ARG A 63 5.81 10.92 -16.81
C ARG A 63 6.34 12.35 -16.75
N GLN A 64 5.83 13.17 -15.83
CA GLN A 64 6.32 14.54 -15.61
C GLN A 64 7.77 14.54 -15.14
N GLU A 65 8.10 13.65 -14.20
CA GLU A 65 9.46 13.47 -13.75
C GLU A 65 10.37 13.07 -14.92
N LEU A 66 9.99 12.06 -15.71
CA LEU A 66 10.79 11.62 -16.87
C LEU A 66 11.01 12.73 -17.91
N LEU A 67 10.06 13.65 -18.09
CA LEU A 67 10.26 14.84 -18.92
C LEU A 67 11.30 15.80 -18.34
N MET A 68 11.34 15.98 -17.02
CA MET A 68 12.38 16.78 -16.35
C MET A 68 13.76 16.13 -16.49
N TRP A 69 13.88 14.82 -16.32
CA TRP A 69 15.15 14.09 -16.48
C TRP A 69 15.65 14.02 -17.93
N GLN A 70 14.79 14.25 -18.93
CA GLN A 70 15.19 14.35 -20.34
C GLN A 70 15.85 15.70 -20.68
N ASP A 71 15.68 16.72 -19.84
CA ASP A 71 16.34 18.01 -20.05
C ASP A 71 17.82 17.91 -19.63
N PRO A 72 18.77 18.05 -20.58
CA PRO A 72 20.20 17.96 -20.26
C PRO A 72 20.68 19.05 -19.30
N GLU A 73 20.02 20.21 -19.23
CA GLU A 73 20.38 21.25 -18.26
C GLU A 73 19.95 20.87 -16.83
N TYR A 74 18.78 20.23 -16.68
CA TYR A 74 18.30 19.71 -15.40
C TYR A 74 19.22 18.59 -14.87
N VAL A 75 19.71 17.71 -15.75
CA VAL A 75 20.66 16.66 -15.37
C VAL A 75 22.00 17.26 -14.93
N LYS A 76 22.52 18.28 -15.64
CA LYS A 76 23.76 18.97 -15.27
C LYS A 76 23.65 19.67 -13.92
N SER A 77 22.54 20.35 -13.63
CA SER A 77 22.33 21.03 -12.35
C SER A 77 22.21 20.03 -11.20
N GLN A 78 21.44 18.95 -11.36
CA GLN A 78 21.33 17.88 -10.36
C GLN A 78 22.67 17.17 -10.11
N ALA A 79 23.45 16.89 -11.16
CA ALA A 79 24.78 16.31 -11.02
C ALA A 79 25.75 17.27 -10.31
N ARG A 80 25.66 18.58 -10.55
CA ARG A 80 26.49 19.58 -9.88
C ARG A 80 26.13 19.72 -8.40
N GLU A 81 24.85 19.76 -8.07
CA GLU A 81 24.36 19.88 -6.68
C GLU A 81 24.65 18.62 -5.85
N ARG A 82 24.36 17.43 -6.38
CA ARG A 82 24.44 16.18 -5.61
C ARG A 82 25.79 15.48 -5.72
N LEU A 83 26.43 15.53 -6.89
CA LEU A 83 27.65 14.77 -7.17
C LEU A 83 28.88 15.68 -7.29
N HIS A 84 28.72 16.98 -7.08
CA HIS A 84 29.79 17.97 -7.28
C HIS A 84 30.46 17.83 -8.66
N PHE A 85 29.67 17.43 -9.69
CA PHE A 85 30.18 17.19 -11.03
C PHE A 85 30.54 18.51 -11.71
N VAL A 86 31.73 18.57 -12.31
CA VAL A 86 32.26 19.73 -13.02
C VAL A 86 32.54 19.35 -14.46
N LEU A 87 32.21 20.23 -15.41
CA LEU A 87 32.54 19.96 -16.81
C LEU A 87 34.06 20.14 -17.04
N PRO A 88 34.67 19.37 -17.96
CA PRO A 88 36.08 19.54 -18.28
C PRO A 88 36.37 20.99 -18.74
N GLY A 89 37.13 21.74 -17.95
CA GLY A 89 37.45 23.16 -18.15
C GLY A 89 36.92 24.12 -17.08
N GLU A 90 36.02 23.69 -16.19
CA GLU A 90 35.52 24.50 -15.08
C GLU A 90 36.35 24.27 -13.80
N ARG A 91 36.72 25.34 -13.08
CA ARG A 91 37.46 25.25 -11.79
C ARG A 91 36.49 25.32 -10.61
N GLN A 92 36.39 24.24 -9.84
CA GLN A 92 35.61 24.18 -8.62
C GLN A 92 36.39 24.80 -7.44
N TYR A 93 35.83 25.83 -6.82
CA TYR A 93 36.36 26.41 -5.58
C TYR A 93 35.59 25.84 -4.40
N ILE A 94 36.19 24.92 -3.66
CA ILE A 94 35.69 24.51 -2.35
C ILE A 94 36.22 25.54 -1.36
N VAL A 95 35.32 26.36 -0.81
CA VAL A 95 35.67 27.31 0.25
C VAL A 95 35.83 26.52 1.54
N THR A 96 37.06 26.06 1.80
CA THR A 96 37.43 25.56 3.11
C THR A 96 37.65 26.76 4.01
N GLU A 97 36.64 27.08 4.81
CA GLU A 97 36.82 27.99 5.94
C GLU A 97 37.77 27.29 6.94
N ASN A 98 39.04 27.68 6.90
CA ASN A 98 39.96 27.70 8.02
C ASN A 98 40.12 26.36 8.77
N GLY A 99 40.94 25.46 8.20
CA GLY A 99 41.82 24.62 9.02
C GLY A 99 41.19 23.63 10.00
N VAL A 100 39.96 23.18 9.77
CA VAL A 100 39.46 21.96 10.42
C VAL A 100 39.22 20.94 9.32
N THR A 101 40.07 19.91 9.33
CA THR A 101 39.86 18.64 8.65
C THR A 101 38.41 18.20 8.88
N SER A 102 37.55 18.47 7.91
CA SER A 102 36.20 17.91 7.88
C SER A 102 36.34 16.46 7.48
N ASP A 103 36.84 15.65 8.42
CA ASP A 103 36.50 14.24 8.46
C ASP A 103 34.99 14.20 8.64
N ALA A 104 34.27 14.16 7.52
CA ALA A 104 32.87 13.77 7.45
C ALA A 104 32.72 12.27 7.76
N THR A 105 33.48 11.76 8.73
CA THR A 105 33.28 10.46 9.35
C THR A 105 32.24 10.70 10.43
N ALA A 106 31.02 10.32 10.10
CA ALA A 106 29.87 10.25 10.98
C ALA A 106 30.28 9.91 12.43
N THR A 107 29.68 10.66 13.35
CA THR A 107 29.82 10.65 14.81
C THR A 107 29.54 9.27 15.43
N ASN A 108 30.39 8.28 15.20
CA ASN A 108 30.40 7.01 15.93
C ASN A 108 31.44 7.10 17.04
N LYS A 109 30.99 7.51 18.22
CA LYS A 109 31.85 7.73 19.39
C LYS A 109 32.45 6.41 19.88
N VAL A 110 31.71 5.31 19.76
CA VAL A 110 32.17 3.97 20.16
C VAL A 110 33.21 3.45 19.18
N ALA A 111 32.99 3.64 17.88
CA ALA A 111 33.95 3.25 16.84
C ALA A 111 35.28 4.04 16.95
N ASN A 112 35.22 5.31 17.35
CA ASN A 112 36.39 6.18 17.52
C ASN A 112 37.10 6.03 18.88
N ALA A 113 36.45 5.43 19.88
CA ALA A 113 37.05 5.13 21.18
C ALA A 113 37.97 3.89 21.15
N LEU A 114 37.96 3.12 20.05
CA LEU A 114 38.85 1.97 19.88
C LEU A 114 40.27 2.41 19.57
N THR A 115 41.25 1.83 20.28
CA THR A 115 42.68 2.13 20.12
C THR A 115 43.14 1.97 18.67
N ASN A 116 43.96 2.91 18.20
CA ASN A 116 44.58 2.86 16.88
C ASN A 116 45.43 1.57 16.74
N GLY A 117 45.08 0.72 15.78
CA GLY A 117 45.68 -0.60 15.58
C GLY A 117 44.67 -1.75 15.55
N GLN A 118 43.40 -1.51 15.88
CA GLN A 118 42.34 -2.51 15.72
C GLN A 118 42.03 -2.78 14.24
N PRO A 119 41.75 -4.04 13.87
CA PRO A 119 41.32 -4.39 12.51
C PRO A 119 40.04 -3.66 12.10
N TRP A 120 39.91 -3.37 10.81
CA TRP A 120 38.78 -2.62 10.25
C TRP A 120 37.42 -3.24 10.58
N TYR A 121 37.33 -4.57 10.69
CA TYR A 121 36.09 -5.28 11.01
C TYR A 121 35.60 -4.98 12.44
N ALA A 122 36.51 -4.77 13.40
CA ALA A 122 36.14 -4.48 14.79
C ALA A 122 35.48 -3.11 14.92
N ARG A 123 35.96 -2.12 14.15
CA ARG A 123 35.34 -0.79 14.07
C ARG A 123 33.95 -0.83 13.43
N LEU A 124 33.76 -1.69 12.42
CA LEU A 124 32.47 -1.83 11.74
C LEU A 124 31.40 -2.49 12.63
N ILE A 125 31.77 -3.53 13.39
CA ILE A 125 30.85 -4.13 14.36
C ILE A 125 30.48 -3.12 15.45
N ALA A 126 31.45 -2.34 15.94
CA ALA A 126 31.22 -1.32 16.96
C ALA A 126 30.24 -0.23 16.49
N SER A 127 30.32 0.22 15.23
CA SER A 127 29.38 1.23 14.72
C SER A 127 27.95 0.71 14.62
N ILE A 128 27.76 -0.56 14.26
CA ILE A 128 26.44 -1.20 14.21
C ILE A 128 25.86 -1.35 15.62
N SER A 129 26.68 -1.70 16.61
CA SER A 129 26.22 -1.78 18.01
C SER A 129 25.90 -0.42 18.64
N GLU A 130 26.45 0.68 18.12
CA GLU A 130 26.15 2.03 18.59
C GLU A 130 24.82 2.57 18.02
N THR A 131 24.33 2.01 16.91
CA THR A 131 23.09 2.46 16.23
C THR A 131 21.82 1.69 16.64
N GLY A 132 21.91 0.75 17.60
CA GLY A 132 20.77 0.02 18.19
C GLY A 132 20.50 0.43 19.62
#